data_AF-A0A7C6VCA3-F1
#
_entry.id   AF-A0A7C6VCA3-F1
#
_cell.length_a   1.000
_cell.length_b   1.000
_cell.length_c   1.000
_cell.angle_alpha   90.00
_cell.angle_beta   90.00
_cell.angle_gamma   90.00
#
_symmetry.space_group_name_H-M   'P 1'
#
loop_
_entity.id
_entity.type
_entity.pdbx_description
1 polymer ?
#
loop_
_entity_poly.entity_id
_entity_poly.type
_entity_poly.pdbx_seq_one_letter_code
_entity_poly.pdbx_strand_id
1 'polypeptide(L)'
;MGIIKMALIIAAMFGTIALTNRLLGEKKDQWFHLRWASRVMGMTRPSQSFNFGAPKTWQGLLVTIGMLLAMAVEIYIIVTFL
;
A
#
# COMPACT_ATOMS: atom_id res chain seq x y z
N MET A 1 18.12 16.33 -0.20
CA MET A 1 17.70 14.96 0.15
C MET A 1 18.41 14.00 -0.81
N GLY A 2 19.33 13.16 -0.33
CA GLY A 2 20.19 12.35 -1.21
C GLY A 2 19.43 11.24 -1.93
N ILE A 3 19.91 10.82 -3.11
CA ILE A 3 19.31 9.77 -3.95
C ILE A 3 19.09 8.46 -3.15
N ILE A 4 20.01 8.16 -2.23
CA ILE A 4 19.94 6.98 -1.36
C ILE A 4 18.72 7.02 -0.43
N LYS A 5 18.44 8.17 0.20
CA LYS A 5 17.25 8.33 1.08
C LYS A 5 15.95 8.19 0.29
N MET A 6 15.90 8.76 -0.92
CA MET A 6 14.77 8.60 -1.84
C MET A 6 14.55 7.13 -2.23
N ALA A 7 15.62 6.40 -2.56
CA ALA A 7 15.53 4.98 -2.89
C ALA A 7 15.03 4.13 -1.71
N LEU A 8 15.50 4.42 -0.48
CA LEU A 8 15.05 3.75 0.74
C LEU A 8 13.58 4.02 1.04
N ILE A 9 13.10 5.25 0.88
CA ILE A 9 11.68 5.59 1.05
C ILE A 9 10.82 4.80 0.06
N ILE A 10 11.22 4.77 -1.21
CA ILE A 10 10.47 4.03 -2.25
C ILE A 10 10.46 2.53 -1.90
N ALA A 11 11.61 1.95 -1.55
CA ALA A 11 11.71 0.54 -1.19
C ALA A 11 10.86 0.19 0.05
N ALA A 12 10.88 1.03 1.09
CA ALA A 12 10.07 0.86 2.29
C ALA A 12 8.57 0.90 1.97
N MET A 13 8.12 1.91 1.21
CA MET A 13 6.73 2.03 0.77
C MET A 13 6.25 0.80 0.00
N PHE A 14 7.06 0.30 -0.95
CA PHE A 14 6.72 -0.93 -1.68
C PHE A 14 6.70 -2.16 -0.76
N GLY A 15 7.64 -2.26 0.18
CA GLY A 15 7.70 -3.34 1.16
C GLY A 15 6.45 -3.39 2.06
N THR A 16 6.02 -2.24 2.57
CA THR A 16 4.86 -2.13 3.45
C THR A 16 3.57 -2.46 2.70
N ILE A 17 3.43 -1.98 1.46
CA ILE A 17 2.32 -2.38 0.58
C ILE A 17 2.35 -3.89 0.30
N ALA A 18 3.50 -4.48 0.00
CA ALA A 18 3.63 -5.92 -0.25
C ALA A 18 3.23 -6.75 0.98
N LEU A 19 3.73 -6.35 2.15
CA LEU A 19 3.47 -7.00 3.42
C LEU A 19 1.99 -6.93 3.77
N THR A 20 1.38 -5.74 3.66
CA THR A 20 -0.04 -5.55 3.93
C THR A 20 -0.90 -6.36 2.95
N ASN A 21 -0.54 -6.44 1.67
CA ASN A 21 -1.24 -7.31 0.72
C ASN A 21 -1.14 -8.79 1.08
N ARG A 22 0.05 -9.25 1.50
CA ARG A 22 0.26 -10.65 1.91
C ARG A 22 -0.51 -11.00 3.19
N LEU A 23 -0.58 -10.06 4.14
CA LEU A 23 -1.33 -10.23 5.39
C LEU A 23 -2.84 -10.21 5.19
N LEU A 24 -3.34 -9.38 4.26
CA LEU A 24 -4.77 -9.23 4.03
C LEU A 24 -5.34 -10.31 3.13
N GLY A 25 -4.57 -10.85 2.18
CA GLY A 25 -4.99 -11.95 1.32
C GLY A 25 -6.41 -11.77 0.76
N GLU A 26 -7.27 -12.77 0.97
CA GLU A 26 -8.66 -12.78 0.52
C GLU A 26 -9.57 -11.75 1.22
N LYS A 27 -9.19 -11.25 2.40
CA LYS A 27 -9.97 -10.22 3.12
C LYS A 27 -9.93 -8.86 2.41
N LYS A 28 -8.93 -8.63 1.57
CA LYS A 28 -8.79 -7.42 0.77
C LYS A 28 -10.01 -7.20 -0.13
N ASP A 29 -10.53 -8.26 -0.75
CA ASP A 29 -11.67 -8.15 -1.68
C ASP A 29 -12.99 -7.86 -0.95
N GLN A 30 -13.08 -8.22 0.33
CA GLN A 30 -14.22 -7.87 1.18
C GLN A 30 -14.13 -6.41 1.66
N TRP A 31 -12.92 -5.94 1.95
CA TRP A 31 -12.71 -4.66 2.62
C TRP A 31 -12.45 -3.48 1.68
N PHE A 32 -12.03 -3.74 0.45
CA PHE A 32 -11.67 -2.74 -0.55
C PHE A 32 -12.39 -2.99 -1.86
N HIS A 33 -12.81 -1.91 -2.53
CA HIS A 33 -13.28 -2.03 -3.90
C HIS A 33 -12.09 -2.31 -4.84
N LEU A 34 -12.17 -3.38 -5.62
CA LEU A 34 -11.33 -3.52 -6.82
C LEU A 34 -11.59 -2.30 -7.72
N ARG A 35 -10.55 -1.51 -8.04
CA ARG A 35 -10.73 -0.33 -8.90
C ARG A 35 -11.31 -0.79 -10.24
N TRP A 36 -12.34 -0.06 -10.70
CA TRP A 36 -13.11 -0.32 -11.92
C TRP A 36 -12.25 -0.58 -13.17
N ALA A 37 -11.04 -0.01 -13.23
CA ALA A 37 -10.06 -0.23 -14.29
C ALA A 37 -9.63 -1.70 -14.46
N SER A 38 -9.72 -2.53 -13.41
CA SER A 38 -9.39 -3.96 -13.45
C SER A 38 -10.51 -4.80 -14.08
N ARG A 39 -11.77 -4.37 -13.98
CA ARG A 39 -12.92 -5.09 -14.54
C ARG A 39 -13.04 -4.92 -16.05
N VAL A 40 -12.61 -3.77 -16.56
CA VAL A 40 -12.72 -3.43 -17.99
C VAL A 40 -11.57 -4.03 -18.83
N MET A 41 -10.39 -4.24 -18.23
CA MET A 41 -9.20 -4.63 -18.98
C MET A 41 -8.76 -6.10 -18.86
N GLY A 42 -9.44 -6.94 -18.06
CA GLY A 42 -9.13 -8.38 -17.98
C GLY A 42 -7.68 -8.74 -17.60
N MET A 43 -6.88 -7.74 -17.22
CA MET A 43 -5.45 -7.87 -16.95
C MET A 43 -5.21 -7.57 -15.47
N THR A 44 -5.18 -8.63 -14.66
CA THR A 44 -4.55 -8.65 -13.34
C THR A 44 -3.04 -8.50 -13.52
N ARG A 45 -2.57 -7.29 -13.83
CA ARG A 45 -1.13 -7.01 -13.80
C ARG A 45 -0.65 -7.10 -12.34
N PRO A 46 0.52 -7.68 -12.05
CA PRO A 46 1.07 -7.73 -10.70
C PRO A 46 1.29 -6.35 -10.08
N SER A 47 1.34 -5.28 -10.89
CA SER A 47 1.33 -3.89 -10.41
C SER A 47 -0.02 -3.45 -9.79
N GLN A 48 -1.12 -4.16 -10.04
CA GLN A 48 -2.43 -3.87 -9.44
C GLN A 48 -2.61 -4.50 -8.06
N SER A 49 -1.86 -5.57 -7.74
CA SER A 49 -1.78 -6.11 -6.39
C SER A 49 -1.35 -5.05 -5.39
N PHE A 50 -0.48 -4.12 -5.81
CA PHE A 50 0.05 -3.04 -4.96
C PHE A 50 -0.87 -1.82 -4.81
N ASN A 51 -1.97 -1.74 -5.55
CA ASN A 51 -2.90 -0.63 -5.42
C ASN A 51 -4.12 -1.05 -4.60
N PHE A 52 -4.13 -0.67 -3.32
CA PHE A 52 -5.37 -0.67 -2.53
C PHE A 52 -6.39 0.25 -3.22
N GLY A 53 -7.59 -0.29 -3.46
CA GLY A 53 -8.70 0.51 -3.95
C GLY A 53 -9.32 1.37 -2.85
N ALA A 54 -10.47 1.98 -3.12
CA ALA A 54 -11.18 2.72 -2.07
C ALA A 54 -11.67 1.73 -0.99
N PRO A 55 -11.50 2.04 0.31
CA PRO A 55 -12.03 1.20 1.37
C PRO A 55 -13.54 1.15 1.28
N LYS A 56 -14.09 -0.07 1.28
CA LYS A 56 -15.53 -0.36 1.28
C LYS A 56 -16.08 -0.46 2.70
N THR A 57 -15.22 -0.84 3.65
CA THR A 57 -15.60 -1.16 5.04
C THR A 57 -14.77 -0.35 6.03
N TRP A 58 -15.25 -0.22 7.27
CA TRP A 58 -14.51 0.40 8.37
C TRP A 58 -13.17 -0.30 8.62
N GLN A 59 -13.09 -1.62 8.45
CA GLN A 59 -11.86 -2.38 8.53
C GLN A 59 -10.87 -1.98 7.43
N GLY A 60 -11.34 -1.86 6.18
CA GLY A 60 -10.54 -1.35 5.07
C GLY A 60 -10.05 0.09 5.32
N LEU A 61 -10.89 0.94 5.93
CA LEU A 61 -10.51 2.30 6.30
C LEU A 61 -9.42 2.31 7.38
N LEU A 62 -9.56 1.52 8.44
CA LEU A 62 -8.56 1.40 9.51
C LEU A 62 -7.23 0.87 8.97
N VAL A 63 -7.26 -0.12 8.07
CA VAL A 63 -6.06 -0.62 7.39
C VAL A 63 -5.40 0.47 6.55
N THR A 64 -6.19 1.27 5.82
CA THR A 64 -5.68 2.37 5.01
C THR A 64 -5.00 3.43 5.89
N ILE A 65 -5.67 3.84 6.98
CA ILE A 65 -5.12 4.80 7.94
C ILE A 65 -3.84 4.25 8.57
N GLY A 66 -3.84 2.98 8.99
CA GLY A 66 -2.68 2.30 9.54
C GLY A 66 -1.50 2.24 8.57
N MET A 67 -1.75 1.95 7.29
CA MET A 67 -0.72 1.99 6.25
C MET A 67 -0.15 3.40 6.05
N LEU A 68 -0.99 4.43 6.01
CA LEU A 68 -0.55 5.82 5.86
C LEU A 68 0.30 6.26 7.05
N LEU A 69 -0.10 5.89 8.27
CA LEU A 69 0.68 6.15 9.48
C LEU A 69 2.02 5.40 9.46
N ALA A 70 2.03 4.11 9.07
CA ALA A 70 3.25 3.33 8.93
C ALA A 70 4.22 3.97 7.93
N MET A 71 3.72 4.38 6.76
CA MET A 71 4.51 5.11 5.76
C MET A 71 5.04 6.45 6.29
N ALA A 72 4.22 7.22 7.01
CA ALA A 72 4.67 8.48 7.60
C ALA A 72 5.79 8.26 8.64
N VAL A 73 5.66 7.21 9.46
CA VAL A 73 6.69 6.81 10.44
C VAL A 73 7.96 6.35 9.72
N GLU A 74 7.87 5.53 8.68
CA GLU A 74 9.02 5.10 7.87
C GLU A 74 9.75 6.28 7.24
N ILE A 75 9.00 7.20 6.61
CA ILE A 75 9.57 8.41 6.02
C ILE A 75 10.25 9.27 7.10
N TYR A 76 9.60 9.46 8.25
CA TYR A 76 10.18 10.20 9.37
C TYR A 76 11.50 9.57 9.83
N ILE A 77 11.52 8.24 10.04
CA ILE A 77 12.72 7.52 10.45
C ILE A 77 13.85 7.71 9.43
N ILE A 78 13.55 7.56 8.14
CA ILE A 78 14.56 7.67 7.07
C ILE A 78 15.06 9.11 6.91
N VAL A 79 14.21 10.12 7.11
CA VAL A 79 14.61 11.53 7.00
C VAL A 79 15.44 11.97 8.20
N THR A 80 15.07 11.51 9.41
CA THR A 80 15.66 11.95 10.67
C THR A 80 16.92 11.17 11.06
N PHE A 81 16.99 9.85 10.82
CA PHE A 81 18.05 8.98 11.36
C PHE A 81 18.98 8.37 10.30
N LEU A 82 18.56 8.30 9.04
CA LEU A 82 19.39 7.90 7.88
C LEU A 82 19.74 9.13 7.07
#